data_AF-A0A653JAM3-F1
#
_entry.id   AF-A0A653JAM3-F1
#
_cell.length_a   1.000
_cell.length_b   1.000
_cell.length_c   1.000
_cell.angle_alpha   90.00
_cell.angle_beta   90.00
_cell.angle_gamma   90.00
#
_symmetry.space_group_name_H-M   'P 1'
#
loop_
_entity.id
_entity.type
_entity.pdbx_description
1 polymer ?
#
loop_
_entity_poly.entity_id
_entity_poly.type
_entity_poly.pdbx_seq_one_letter_code
_entity_poly.pdbx_strand_id
1 'polypeptide(L)'
;MEIIRLPIGKQAPVDVDCIRIEEQPGGNYKLTASALCSQDNDDESVSVIDTQLFATAQEAEATGVAWAEDIGVSRLFVGTGTLDHPLELLEIDRPL
;
A
#
# COMPACT_ATOMS: atom_id res chain seq x y z
N MET A 1 15.97 -1.68 3.29
CA MET A 1 14.70 -2.00 2.61
C MET A 1 14.81 -1.64 1.13
N GLU A 2 14.37 -2.52 0.24
CA GLU A 2 14.25 -2.24 -1.21
C GLU A 2 12.83 -1.74 -1.53
N ILE A 3 12.70 -0.64 -2.28
CA ILE A 3 11.40 -0.02 -2.59
C ILE A 3 11.09 -0.21 -4.08
N ILE A 4 9.98 -0.88 -4.38
CA ILE A 4 9.52 -1.15 -5.74
C ILE A 4 8.25 -0.33 -5.98
N ARG A 5 8.38 0.74 -6.77
CA ARG A 5 7.24 1.58 -7.15
C ARG A 5 6.51 0.97 -8.33
N LEU A 6 5.21 0.70 -8.15
CA LEU A 6 4.35 0.18 -9.19
C LEU A 6 3.77 1.33 -10.02
N PRO A 7 3.40 1.07 -11.29
CA PRO A 7 2.65 2.03 -12.08
C PRO A 7 1.35 2.45 -11.38
N ILE A 8 0.88 3.66 -11.66
CA ILE A 8 -0.42 4.14 -11.15
C ILE A 8 -1.53 3.17 -11.58
N GLY A 9 -2.43 2.83 -10.66
CA GLY A 9 -3.50 1.85 -10.88
C GLY A 9 -3.04 0.38 -10.88
N LYS A 10 -1.77 0.09 -10.55
CA LYS A 10 -1.28 -1.28 -10.37
C LYS A 10 -1.16 -1.63 -8.90
N GLN A 11 -1.79 -2.74 -8.54
CA GLN A 11 -1.70 -3.31 -7.20
C GLN A 11 -0.46 -4.20 -7.07
N ALA A 12 0.10 -4.20 -5.86
CA ALA A 12 1.09 -5.19 -5.47
C ALA A 12 0.44 -6.58 -5.35
N PRO A 13 1.21 -7.66 -5.58
CA PRO A 13 0.76 -9.02 -5.27
C PRO A 13 0.25 -9.15 -3.83
N VAL A 14 -0.64 -10.11 -3.59
CA VAL A 14 -1.19 -10.36 -2.23
C VAL A 14 -0.17 -10.97 -1.28
N ASP A 15 0.90 -11.55 -1.80
CA ASP A 15 1.94 -12.28 -1.06
C ASP A 15 3.22 -11.43 -0.86
N VAL A 16 3.09 -10.10 -0.85
CA VAL A 16 4.23 -9.20 -0.63
C VAL A 16 3.89 -8.07 0.33
N ASP A 17 4.91 -7.58 1.02
CA ASP A 17 4.79 -6.36 1.82
C ASP A 17 4.56 -5.16 0.91
N CYS A 18 3.46 -4.44 1.11
CA CYS A 18 3.07 -3.34 0.24
C CYS A 18 2.36 -2.21 0.98
N ILE A 19 2.49 -1.02 0.41
CA ILE A 19 1.69 0.14 0.76
C ILE A 19 0.87 0.58 -0.44
N ARG A 20 -0.38 0.96 -0.17
CA ARG A 20 -1.37 1.42 -1.14
C ARG A 20 -1.75 2.84 -0.79
N ILE A 21 -1.57 3.74 -1.73
CA ILE A 21 -1.89 5.17 -1.59
C ILE A 21 -3.07 5.43 -2.51
N GLU A 22 -4.22 5.77 -1.95
CA GLU A 22 -5.46 5.94 -2.70
C GLU A 22 -5.95 7.38 -2.61
N GLU A 23 -6.05 8.04 -3.75
CA GLU A 23 -6.70 9.35 -3.85
C GLU A 23 -8.18 9.24 -3.49
N GLN A 24 -8.60 10.08 -2.55
CA GLN A 24 -9.97 10.17 -2.09
C GLN A 24 -10.72 11.31 -2.80
N PRO A 25 -12.05 11.17 -2.99
CA PRO A 25 -12.88 12.24 -3.52
C PRO A 25 -12.87 13.42 -2.55
N GLY A 26 -12.02 14.40 -2.82
CA GLY A 26 -11.67 15.48 -1.88
C GLY A 26 -10.23 15.98 -2.02
N GLY A 27 -9.39 15.30 -2.81
CA GLY A 27 -8.00 15.70 -3.07
C GLY A 27 -7.02 15.27 -1.98
N ASN A 28 -7.50 14.49 -1.01
CA ASN A 28 -6.66 13.86 0.02
C ASN A 28 -6.28 12.44 -0.40
N TYR A 29 -5.28 11.87 0.27
CA TYR A 29 -4.79 10.53 0.02
C TYR A 29 -4.94 9.68 1.27
N LYS A 30 -5.38 8.44 1.10
CA LYS A 30 -5.44 7.43 2.16
C LYS A 30 -4.29 6.46 1.99
N LEU A 31 -3.63 6.09 3.09
CA LEU A 31 -2.56 5.10 3.10
C LEU A 31 -3.07 3.79 3.71
N THR A 32 -2.91 2.69 2.99
CA THR A 32 -3.17 1.34 3.49
C THR A 32 -1.88 0.53 3.36
N ALA A 33 -1.32 0.10 4.48
CA ALA A 33 -0.09 -0.68 4.54
C ALA A 33 -0.38 -2.11 4.99
N SER A 34 0.28 -3.08 4.37
CA SER A 34 0.10 -4.50 4.66
C SER A 34 1.46 -5.19 4.55
N ALA A 35 1.87 -5.85 5.63
CA ALA A 35 3.12 -6.61 5.67
C ALA A 35 2.84 -8.03 6.16
N LEU A 36 3.50 -8.96 5.50
CA LEU A 36 3.51 -10.39 5.83
C LEU A 36 4.73 -10.73 6.69
N CYS A 37 5.75 -9.85 6.71
CA CYS A 37 6.95 -10.03 7.51
C CYS A 37 6.81 -9.41 8.92
N SER A 38 6.72 -10.25 9.95
CA SER A 38 7.33 -9.97 11.25
C SER A 38 8.57 -10.85 11.40
N GLN A 39 9.76 -10.24 11.35
CA GLN A 39 11.01 -10.89 11.75
C GLN A 39 10.97 -11.22 13.25
N ASP A 40 10.23 -12.25 13.67
CA ASP A 40 10.58 -13.13 14.81
C ASP A 40 9.48 -14.15 15.17
N ASN A 41 8.25 -14.04 14.64
CA ASN A 41 7.18 -14.98 14.99
C ASN A 41 6.38 -15.39 13.75
N ASP A 42 6.32 -16.71 13.54
CA ASP A 42 5.40 -17.40 12.66
C ASP A 42 3.98 -16.80 12.78
N ASP A 43 3.38 -16.47 11.63
CA ASP A 43 1.94 -16.28 11.40
C ASP A 43 1.24 -14.93 11.76
N GLU A 44 1.94 -13.85 12.12
CA GLU A 44 1.27 -12.55 12.30
C GLU A 44 1.38 -11.63 11.08
N SER A 45 0.34 -11.62 10.24
CA SER A 45 0.16 -10.60 9.21
C SER A 45 -0.19 -9.25 9.86
N VAL A 46 0.69 -8.26 9.75
CA VAL A 46 0.44 -6.92 10.29
C VAL A 46 -0.15 -6.05 9.19
N SER A 47 -1.41 -5.67 9.36
CA SER A 47 -2.09 -4.72 8.50
C SER A 47 -2.33 -3.41 9.23
N VAL A 48 -1.79 -2.32 8.70
CA VAL A 48 -2.09 -0.97 9.17
C VAL A 48 -2.95 -0.28 8.13
N ILE A 49 -4.23 -0.09 8.48
CA ILE A 49 -5.09 0.85 7.77
C ILE A 49 -4.90 2.17 8.48
N ASP A 50 -4.01 3.00 7.95
CA ASP A 50 -3.86 4.33 8.50
C ASP A 50 -5.09 5.15 8.09
N THR A 51 -5.85 5.60 9.10
CA THR A 51 -7.05 6.42 8.87
C THR A 51 -6.70 7.89 8.67
N GLN A 52 -5.42 8.25 8.76
CA GLN A 52 -4.94 9.59 8.45
C GLN A 52 -5.08 9.85 6.96
N LEU A 53 -5.72 10.97 6.65
CA LEU A 53 -5.77 11.52 5.31
C LEU A 53 -4.56 12.43 5.12
N PHE A 54 -3.77 12.15 4.09
CA PHE A 54 -2.61 12.92 3.70
C PHE A 54 -3.01 13.97 2.66
N ALA A 55 -2.37 15.13 2.70
CA ALA A 55 -2.60 16.18 1.70
C ALA A 55 -1.96 15.82 0.35
N THR A 56 -0.89 15.00 0.37
CA THR A 56 -0.17 14.59 -0.84
C THR A 56 0.19 13.11 -0.81
N ALA A 57 0.29 12.50 -2.01
CA ALA A 57 0.75 11.13 -2.16
C ALA A 57 2.19 10.93 -1.64
N GLN A 58 3.03 11.97 -1.71
CA GLN A 58 4.41 11.90 -1.23
C GLN A 58 4.49 11.78 0.30
N GLU A 59 3.63 12.49 1.04
CA GLU A 59 3.55 12.35 2.50
C GLU A 59 3.03 10.97 2.91
N ALA A 60 2.04 10.44 2.18
CA ALA A 60 1.55 9.08 2.37
C ALA A 60 2.66 8.04 2.10
N GLU A 61 3.42 8.19 0.99
CA GLU A 61 4.56 7.32 0.68
C GLU A 61 5.60 7.36 1.80
N ALA A 62 6.02 8.56 2.23
CA ALA A 62 7.03 8.70 3.28
C ALA A 62 6.58 8.05 4.60
N THR A 63 5.31 8.19 4.96
CA THR A 63 4.75 7.57 6.17
C THR A 63 4.71 6.04 6.07
N GLY A 64 4.28 5.52 4.92
CA GLY A 64 4.24 4.07 4.68
C GLY A 64 5.63 3.43 4.61
N VAL A 65 6.61 4.14 4.04
CA VAL A 65 8.01 3.72 4.02
C VAL A 65 8.58 3.69 5.44
N ALA A 66 8.36 4.74 6.23
CA ALA A 66 8.84 4.78 7.62
C ALA A 66 8.22 3.65 8.47
N TRP A 67 6.92 3.37 8.31
CA TRP A 67 6.27 2.23 8.94
C TRP A 67 6.93 0.89 8.55
N ALA A 68 7.19 0.70 7.25
CA ALA A 68 7.80 -0.53 6.75
C ALA A 68 9.24 -0.72 7.26
N GLU A 69 9.99 0.36 7.44
CA GLU A 69 11.31 0.32 8.08
C GLU A 69 11.23 -0.06 9.56
N ASP A 70 10.25 0.47 10.29
CA ASP A 70 10.04 0.19 11.72
C ASP A 70 9.75 -1.29 12.00
N ILE A 71 8.90 -1.91 11.16
CA ILE A 71 8.57 -3.34 11.28
C ILE A 71 9.62 -4.27 10.65
N GLY A 72 10.64 -3.72 9.97
CA GLY A 72 11.73 -4.50 9.39
C GLY A 72 11.44 -5.14 8.02
N VAL A 73 10.60 -4.52 7.19
CA VAL A 73 10.34 -4.99 5.82
C VAL A 73 11.62 -5.01 4.98
N SER A 74 11.86 -6.13 4.31
CA SER A 74 13.03 -6.27 3.42
C SER A 74 12.75 -5.68 2.03
N ARG A 75 11.54 -5.88 1.48
CA ARG A 75 11.10 -5.34 0.19
C ARG A 75 9.70 -4.76 0.29
N LEU A 76 9.52 -3.50 -0.09
CA LEU A 76 8.24 -2.81 -0.02
C LEU A 76 7.76 -2.44 -1.42
N PHE A 77 6.56 -2.88 -1.76
CA PHE A 77 5.89 -2.46 -2.99
C PHE A 77 5.00 -1.25 -2.75
N VAL A 78 5.12 -0.21 -3.57
CA VAL A 78 4.32 1.02 -3.46
C VAL A 78 3.35 1.09 -4.62
N GLY A 79 2.06 0.92 -4.34
CA GLY A 79 0.97 1.11 -5.31
C GLY A 79 0.28 2.45 -5.10
N THR A 80 0.05 3.20 -6.18
CA THR A 80 -0.71 4.46 -6.14
C THR A 80 -1.97 4.33 -6.98
N GLY A 81 -3.13 4.58 -6.37
CA GLY A 81 -4.42 4.68 -7.01
C GLY A 81 -4.89 6.12 -7.06
N THR A 82 -5.36 6.55 -8.22
CA THR A 82 -6.02 7.84 -8.40
C THR A 82 -7.52 7.64 -8.60
N LEU A 83 -8.29 8.73 -8.57
CA LEU A 83 -9.72 8.66 -8.89
C LEU A 83 -9.99 8.13 -10.32
N ASP A 84 -9.06 8.37 -11.24
CA ASP A 84 -9.13 7.89 -12.64
C ASP A 84 -8.60 6.46 -12.79
N HIS A 85 -7.70 6.05 -11.90
CA HIS A 85 -7.04 4.75 -11.92
C HIS A 85 -7.01 4.14 -10.51
N PRO A 86 -8.17 3.62 -10.02
CA PRO A 86 -8.24 3.02 -8.70
C PRO A 86 -7.35 1.76 -8.63
N LEU A 87 -6.84 1.45 -7.42
CA LEU A 87 -6.08 0.21 -7.20
C LEU A 87 -6.97 -1.03 -7.20
N GLU A 88 -8.28 -0.87 -6.94
CA GLU A 88 -9.26 -1.94 -7.10
C GLU A 88 -9.51 -2.23 -8.58
N LEU A 89 -8.69 -3.11 -9.17
CA LEU A 89 -9.19 -4.00 -10.19
C LEU A 89 -9.91 -5.13 -9.45
N LEU A 90 -11.20 -4.96 -9.17
CA LEU A 90 -12.08 -6.07 -8.85
C LEU A 90 -11.97 -7.08 -10.00
N GLU A 91 -11.14 -8.12 -9.84
CA GLU A 91 -11.10 -9.28 -10.75
C GLU A 91 -12.41 -10.09 -10.77
N ILE A 92 -13.51 -9.53 -10.23
CA ILE A 92 -14.87 -10.09 -10.27
C ILE A 92 -15.59 -9.72 -11.58
N ASP A 93 -15.07 -8.80 -12.41
CA ASP A 93 -15.72 -8.38 -13.67
C ASP A 93 -15.22 -9.13 -14.93
N ARG A 94 -14.62 -10.33 -14.77
CA ARG A 94 -14.49 -11.24 -15.92
C ARG A 94 -15.76 -12.08 -16.00
N PRO A 95 -16.67 -11.85 -16.98
CA PRO A 95 -17.72 -12.82 -17.23
C PRO A 95 -17.06 -14.16 -17.57
N LEU A 96 -17.45 -15.18 -16.82
CA LEU A 96 -17.13 -16.60 -17.04
C LEU A 96 -17.44 -17.02 -18.49
#